data_AF-A0A8K9UZR5-F1
#
_entry.id   AF-A0A8K9UZR5-F1
#
_cell.length_a   1.000
_cell.length_b   1.000
_cell.length_c   1.000
_cell.angle_alpha   90.00
_cell.angle_beta   90.00
_cell.angle_gamma   90.00
#
_symmetry.space_group_name_H-M   'P 1'
#
loop_
_entity.id
_entity.type
_entity.pdbx_description
1 polymer ?
#
loop_
_entity_poly.entity_id
_entity_poly.type
_entity_poly.pdbx_seq_one_letter_code
_entity_poly.pdbx_strand_id
1 'polypeptide(L)'
;MDGVVETCNMSRDGVVETCNMSRDGVVETCNMSRDGVVETCNMSRDGVVETCNMSRDGVVETCNMSRDGVVETCNMSRDGVVETCNMSRDGVVETCNMSRDGVVETCNMSRDGVV
;
A
#
# COMPACT_ATOMS: atom_id res chain seq x y z
N MET A 1 -5.88 -18.18 2.23
CA MET A 1 -7.01 -17.80 3.09
C MET A 1 -8.12 -17.44 2.14
N ASP A 2 -9.34 -17.91 2.39
CA ASP A 2 -10.53 -17.48 1.66
C ASP A 2 -11.25 -16.56 2.65
N GLY A 3 -11.06 -15.25 2.53
CA GLY A 3 -11.59 -14.31 3.51
C GLY A 3 -11.04 -12.89 3.43
N VAL A 4 -11.45 -12.08 4.40
CA VAL A 4 -11.02 -10.69 4.56
C VAL A 4 -9.94 -10.62 5.63
N VAL A 5 -8.83 -9.94 5.33
CA VAL A 5 -7.76 -9.62 6.28
C VAL A 5 -7.72 -8.11 6.45
N GLU A 6 -7.98 -7.63 7.66
CA GLU A 6 -7.93 -6.21 8.00
C GLU A 6 -6.81 -5.94 9.00
N THR A 7 -5.95 -4.97 8.69
CA THR A 7 -4.87 -4.53 9.59
C THR A 7 -4.93 -3.02 9.76
N CYS A 8 -4.97 -2.56 11.01
CA CYS A 8 -4.96 -1.13 11.36
C CYS A 8 -3.88 -0.84 12.40
N ASN A 9 -2.89 -0.02 12.05
CA ASN A 9 -1.86 0.44 13.00
C ASN A 9 -1.86 1.96 13.16
N MET A 10 -1.60 2.40 14.38
CA MET A 10 -1.39 3.81 14.70
C MET A 10 -0.15 3.94 15.55
N SER A 11 0.82 4.70 15.08
CA SER A 11 2.03 5.04 15.83
C SER A 11 2.17 6.54 15.96
N ARG A 12 2.72 6.98 17.10
CA ARG A 12 3.14 8.36 17.28
C ARG A 12 4.56 8.54 16.77
N ASP A 13 5.47 7.70 17.23
CA ASP A 13 6.88 7.74 16.88
C ASP A 13 7.37 6.30 16.60
N GLY A 14 8.19 6.11 15.58
CA GLY A 14 8.88 4.83 15.32
C GLY A 14 8.52 4.16 14.00
N VAL A 15 8.61 2.83 13.96
CA VAL A 15 8.45 2.04 12.73
C VAL A 15 7.18 1.19 12.82
N VAL A 16 6.37 1.22 11.76
CA VAL A 16 5.21 0.34 11.57
C VAL A 16 5.48 -0.53 10.35
N GLU A 17 5.51 -1.84 10.54
CA GLU A 17 5.68 -2.83 9.47
C GLU A 17 4.42 -3.70 9.37
N THR A 18 3.90 -3.83 8.16
CA THR A 18 2.74 -4.67 7.86
C THR A 18 3.01 -5.56 6.66
N CYS A 19 2.74 -6.86 6.82
CA CYS A 19 2.89 -7.84 5.76
C CYS A 19 1.69 -8.78 5.75
N ASN A 20 0.91 -8.74 4.66
CA ASN A 20 -0.24 -9.63 4.48
C ASN A 20 -0.07 -10.47 3.21
N MET A 21 -0.52 -11.72 3.31
CA MET A 21 -0.58 -12.64 2.18
C MET A 21 -1.96 -13.29 2.13
N SER A 22 -2.67 -13.08 1.04
CA SER A 22 -3.91 -13.78 0.75
C SER A 22 -3.79 -14.65 -0.49
N ARG A 23 -4.56 -15.74 -0.50
CA ARG A 23 -4.72 -16.55 -1.70
C ARG A 23 -5.94 -16.02 -2.43
N ASP A 24 -7.10 -16.08 -1.79
CA ASP A 24 -8.36 -15.63 -2.36
C ASP A 24 -9.05 -14.66 -1.39
N GLY A 25 -9.51 -13.49 -1.84
CA GLY A 25 -10.30 -12.56 -1.00
C GLY A 25 -9.74 -11.14 -0.91
N VAL A 26 -9.92 -10.48 0.24
CA VAL A 26 -9.66 -9.04 0.40
C VAL A 26 -8.60 -8.80 1.47
N VAL A 27 -7.63 -7.93 1.19
CA VAL A 27 -6.62 -7.45 2.15
C VAL A 27 -6.77 -5.95 2.27
N GLU A 28 -7.10 -5.47 3.46
CA GLU A 28 -7.20 -4.04 3.79
C GLU A 28 -6.14 -3.69 4.83
N THR A 29 -5.29 -2.72 4.51
CA THR A 29 -4.26 -2.21 5.42
C THR A 29 -4.39 -0.70 5.58
N CYS A 30 -4.49 -0.25 6.81
CA CYS A 30 -4.50 1.17 7.17
C CYS A 30 -3.42 1.46 8.22
N ASN A 31 -2.42 2.26 7.87
CA ASN A 31 -1.39 2.69 8.83
C ASN A 31 -1.38 4.21 8.94
N MET A 32 -1.35 4.69 10.19
CA MET A 32 -1.13 6.10 10.49
C MET A 32 0.11 6.26 11.36
N SER A 33 1.03 7.12 10.93
CA SER A 33 2.19 7.53 11.71
C SER A 33 2.22 9.04 11.84
N ARG A 34 2.66 9.55 13.00
CA ARG A 34 2.99 10.96 13.12
C ARG A 34 4.43 11.17 12.70
N ASP A 35 5.40 10.61 13.41
CA ASP A 35 6.83 10.79 13.13
C ASP A 35 7.51 9.42 12.95
N GLY A 36 7.86 9.02 11.73
CA GLY A 36 8.53 7.72 11.55
C GLY A 36 8.40 7.05 10.18
N VAL A 37 8.57 5.73 10.17
CA VAL A 37 8.59 4.91 8.95
C VAL A 37 7.38 3.97 8.94
N VAL A 38 6.69 3.90 7.80
CA VAL A 38 5.60 2.97 7.55
C VAL A 38 5.98 2.11 6.35
N GLU A 39 6.08 0.80 6.56
CA GLU A 39 6.34 -0.18 5.51
C GLU A 39 5.14 -1.13 5.38
N THR A 40 4.60 -1.23 4.17
CA THR A 40 3.47 -2.11 3.86
C THR A 40 3.80 -3.00 2.68
N CYS A 41 3.64 -4.31 2.87
CA CYS A 41 3.78 -5.30 1.81
C CYS A 41 2.55 -6.20 1.76
N ASN A 42 1.76 -6.13 0.70
CA ASN A 42 0.62 -7.02 0.52
C ASN A 42 0.77 -7.84 -0.75
N MET A 43 0.51 -9.14 -0.64
CA MET A 43 0.46 -10.06 -1.76
C MET A 43 -0.89 -10.76 -1.82
N SER A 44 -1.53 -10.70 -2.97
CA SER A 44 -2.75 -11.46 -3.27
C SER A 44 -2.56 -12.29 -4.52
N ARG A 45 -3.15 -13.49 -4.54
CA ARG A 45 -3.24 -14.27 -5.78
C ARG A 45 -4.51 -13.86 -6.53
N ASP A 46 -5.67 -14.11 -5.97
CA ASP A 46 -6.96 -13.85 -6.61
C ASP A 46 -7.82 -12.95 -5.68
N GLY A 47 -7.87 -11.63 -5.90
CA GLY A 47 -8.58 -10.77 -4.94
C GLY A 47 -8.33 -9.26 -5.00
N VAL A 48 -8.68 -8.57 -3.91
CA VAL A 48 -8.54 -7.11 -3.77
C VAL A 48 -7.51 -6.80 -2.69
N VAL A 49 -6.63 -5.85 -2.97
CA VAL A 49 -5.66 -5.29 -2.02
C VAL A 49 -5.91 -3.80 -1.92
N GLU A 50 -6.29 -3.32 -0.74
CA GLU A 50 -6.47 -1.90 -0.43
C GLU A 50 -5.44 -1.49 0.62
N THR A 51 -4.67 -0.45 0.32
CA THR A 51 -3.67 0.09 1.23
C THR A 51 -3.85 1.59 1.39
N CYS A 52 -3.97 2.05 2.63
CA CYS A 52 -4.01 3.46 2.98
C CYS A 52 -2.94 3.76 4.02
N ASN A 53 -1.93 4.56 3.68
CA ASN A 53 -0.94 5.01 4.63
C ASN A 53 -0.94 6.53 4.75
N MET A 54 -0.95 7.02 5.98
CA MET A 54 -0.79 8.44 6.28
C MET A 54 0.39 8.66 7.21
N SER A 55 1.32 9.53 6.80
CA SER A 55 2.41 10.01 7.63
C SER A 55 2.36 11.53 7.74
N ARG A 56 2.66 12.06 8.93
CA ARG A 56 2.90 13.49 9.05
C ARG A 56 4.34 13.80 8.65
N ASP A 57 5.31 13.31 9.40
CA ASP A 57 6.72 13.51 9.12
C ASP A 57 7.44 12.14 9.01
N GLY A 58 8.02 11.82 7.85
CA GLY A 58 8.80 10.58 7.69
C GLY A 58 8.64 9.84 6.35
N VAL A 59 8.75 8.52 6.38
CA VAL A 59 8.83 7.69 5.15
C VAL A 59 7.65 6.72 5.09
N VAL A 60 7.04 6.61 3.91
CA VAL A 60 5.99 5.63 3.60
C VAL A 60 6.46 4.80 2.41
N GLU A 61 6.63 3.50 2.62
CA GLU A 61 6.95 2.53 1.57
C GLU A 61 5.79 1.54 1.42
N THR A 62 5.29 1.37 0.20
CA THR A 62 4.21 0.43 -0.10
C THR A 62 4.58 -0.44 -1.29
N CYS A 63 4.46 -1.75 -1.10
CA CYS A 63 4.62 -2.73 -2.16
C CYS A 63 3.38 -3.64 -2.20
N ASN A 64 2.61 -3.55 -3.28
CA ASN A 64 1.45 -4.42 -3.46
C ASN A 64 1.60 -5.26 -4.73
N MET A 65 1.39 -6.56 -4.61
CA MET A 65 1.40 -7.49 -5.72
C MET A 65 0.09 -8.26 -5.79
N SER A 66 -0.55 -8.25 -6.96
CA SER A 66 -1.70 -9.09 -7.27
C SER A 66 -1.43 -9.92 -8.52
N ARG A 67 -1.90 -11.16 -8.53
CA ARG A 67 -1.88 -11.95 -9.76
C ARG A 67 -3.14 -11.64 -10.57
N ASP A 68 -4.32 -11.97 -10.05
CA ASP A 68 -5.61 -11.73 -10.70
C ASP A 68 -6.46 -10.88 -9.74
N GLY A 69 -6.72 -9.61 -10.03
CA GLY A 69 -7.44 -8.78 -9.06
C GLY A 69 -7.26 -7.26 -9.14
N VAL A 70 -7.57 -6.58 -8.04
CA VAL A 70 -7.49 -5.12 -7.92
C VAL A 70 -6.49 -4.74 -6.84
N VAL A 71 -5.64 -3.76 -7.13
CA VAL A 71 -4.73 -3.13 -6.17
C VAL A 71 -5.06 -1.65 -6.10
N GLU A 72 -5.52 -1.19 -4.94
CA GLU A 72 -5.75 0.22 -4.66
C GLU A 72 -4.77 0.70 -3.58
N THR A 73 -4.08 1.81 -3.85
CA THR A 73 -3.11 2.38 -2.91
C THR A 73 -3.29 3.87 -2.78
N CYS A 74 -3.43 4.33 -1.53
CA CYS A 74 -3.48 5.74 -1.18
C CYS A 74 -2.40 6.03 -0.14
N ASN A 75 -1.38 6.81 -0.52
CA ASN A 75 -0.34 7.24 0.42
C ASN A 75 -0.31 8.75 0.52
N MET A 76 -0.37 9.27 1.74
CA MET A 76 -0.25 10.70 2.01
C MET A 76 0.86 10.97 3.02
N SER A 77 1.74 11.91 2.67
CA SER A 77 2.76 12.45 3.56
C SER A 77 2.68 13.96 3.63
N ARG A 78 2.91 14.56 4.80
CA ARG A 78 3.03 16.01 4.91
C ARG A 78 4.47 16.44 4.65
N ASP A 79 5.42 15.97 5.46
CA ASP A 79 6.84 16.30 5.37
C ASP A 79 7.65 14.99 5.24
N GLY A 80 7.96 14.51 4.03
CA GLY A 80 8.53 13.17 3.91
C GLY A 80 8.59 12.50 2.54
N VAL A 81 8.98 11.23 2.52
CA VAL A 81 9.12 10.43 1.28
C VAL A 81 7.97 9.43 1.18
N VAL A 82 7.39 9.31 -0.01
CA VAL A 82 6.41 8.28 -0.36
C VAL A 82 6.94 7.48 -1.53
N GLU A 83 7.15 6.18 -1.32
CA GLU A 83 7.52 5.22 -2.35
C GLU A 83 6.41 4.19 -2.52
N THR A 84 6.00 3.94 -3.75
CA THR A 84 4.96 2.96 -4.05
C THR A 84 5.32 2.12 -5.26
N CYS A 85 5.24 0.81 -5.08
CA CYS A 85 5.41 -0.17 -6.13
C CYS A 85 4.19 -1.10 -6.17
N ASN A 86 3.38 -0.96 -7.23
CA ASN A 86 2.21 -1.79 -7.42
C ASN A 86 2.35 -2.62 -8.69
N MET A 87 2.15 -3.93 -8.57
CA MET A 87 2.22 -4.87 -9.68
C MET A 87 0.96 -5.71 -9.77
N SER A 88 0.38 -5.79 -10.96
CA SER A 88 -0.72 -6.70 -11.29
C SER A 88 -0.39 -7.50 -12.55
N ARG A 89 -0.78 -8.77 -12.59
CA ARG A 89 -0.67 -9.56 -13.82
C ARG A 89 -1.92 -9.42 -14.67
N ASP A 90 -3.06 -9.83 -14.14
CA ASP A 90 -4.37 -9.86 -14.79
C ASP A 90 -5.36 -9.04 -13.94
N GLY A 91 -5.21 -7.71 -13.94
CA GLY A 91 -5.94 -6.88 -12.98
C GLY A 91 -5.74 -5.37 -13.07
N VAL A 92 -6.37 -4.65 -12.15
CA VAL A 92 -6.36 -3.16 -12.10
C VAL A 92 -5.43 -2.69 -11.00
N VAL A 93 -4.66 -1.64 -11.29
CA VAL A 93 -3.85 -0.93 -10.30
C VAL A 93 -4.30 0.53 -10.27
N GLU A 94 -4.75 1.00 -9.11
CA GLU A 94 -5.05 2.41 -8.87
C GLU A 94 -4.14 2.94 -7.75
N THR A 95 -3.47 4.07 -8.02
CA THR A 95 -2.56 4.68 -7.04
C THR A 95 -2.82 6.18 -6.92
N CYS A 96 -2.99 6.64 -5.69
CA CYS A 96 -3.06 8.05 -5.33
C CYS A 96 -1.99 8.35 -4.28
N ASN A 97 -0.92 9.04 -4.70
CA ASN A 97 0.17 9.40 -3.81
C ASN A 97 0.32 10.92 -3.75
N MET A 98 0.36 11.46 -2.53
CA MET A 98 0.57 12.88 -2.31
C MET A 98 1.62 13.13 -1.23
N SER A 99 2.51 14.08 -1.52
CA SER A 99 3.41 14.66 -0.53
C SER A 99 3.31 16.19 -0.62
N ARG A 100 3.20 16.86 0.53
CA ARG A 100 3.16 18.33 0.57
C ARG A 100 4.57 18.91 0.46
N ASP A 101 5.47 18.48 1.34
CA ASP A 101 6.84 18.95 1.46
C ASP A 101 7.77 17.73 1.45
N GLY A 102 7.97 17.15 0.26
CA GLY A 102 8.72 15.90 0.14
C GLY A 102 8.77 15.30 -1.26
N VAL A 103 9.08 14.00 -1.35
CA VAL A 103 9.27 13.27 -2.61
C VAL A 103 8.21 12.19 -2.75
N VAL A 104 7.71 12.00 -3.97
CA VAL A 104 6.82 10.91 -4.35
C VAL A 104 7.45 10.13 -5.50
N GLU A 105 7.68 8.85 -5.29
CA GLU A 105 8.07 7.90 -6.32
C GLU A 105 6.99 6.83 -6.47
N THR A 106 6.62 6.54 -7.72
CA THR A 106 5.53 5.60 -8.01
C THR A 106 5.89 4.76 -9.23
N CYS A 107 5.83 3.45 -9.04
CA CYS A 107 5.97 2.46 -10.10
C CYS A 107 4.73 1.58 -10.10
N ASN A 108 3.93 1.69 -11.16
CA ASN A 108 2.77 0.84 -11.37
C ASN A 108 2.96 0.02 -12.64
N MET A 109 2.74 -1.28 -12.56
CA MET A 109 2.83 -2.18 -13.71
C MET A 109 1.62 -3.10 -13.76
N SER A 110 0.97 -3.18 -14.93
CA SER A 110 -0.02 -4.21 -15.24
C SER A 110 0.36 -4.88 -16.56
N ARG A 111 0.33 -6.22 -16.58
CA ARG A 111 0.73 -6.99 -17.77
C ARG A 111 -0.44 -7.15 -18.75
N ASP A 112 -1.57 -7.61 -18.24
CA ASP A 112 -2.77 -7.99 -18.99
C ASP A 112 -4.02 -7.26 -18.45
N GLY A 113 -3.83 -6.20 -17.64
CA GLY A 113 -4.90 -5.36 -17.11
C GLY A 113 -4.61 -3.85 -17.21
N VAL A 114 -5.09 -3.06 -16.26
CA VAL A 114 -5.08 -1.58 -16.33
C VAL A 114 -4.24 -0.98 -15.21
N VAL A 115 -3.56 0.11 -15.52
CA VAL A 115 -2.88 1.03 -14.58
C VAL A 115 -3.43 2.42 -14.81
#